data_AF-A0A5N5TDD5-F1
#
_entry.id   AF-A0A5N5TDD5-F1
#
_cell.length_a   1.000
_cell.length_b   1.000
_cell.length_c   1.000
_cell.angle_alpha   90.00
_cell.angle_beta   90.00
_cell.angle_gamma   90.00
#
_symmetry.space_group_name_H-M   'P 1'
#
loop_
_entity.id
_entity.type
_entity.pdbx_description
1 polymer ?
#
loop_
_entity_poly.entity_id
_entity_poly.type
_entity_poly.pdbx_seq_one_letter_code
_entity_poly.pdbx_strand_id
1 'polypeptide(L)'
;MQTFSLTLQLVIAAVFSSLISGEDCVWNKDNDYPGYPPLLINKDTWISLKAVKENDERVVRIAENTVVVVACSGTLIQSLQEEVVEGFCEGGQNLNIGGSSYTISDLGCSSVVKNSISPTLNPCGADDQGVTTLIGFNVPGYSFYPTINVCFYTDTETNMYSEHVVYGENVDAGDGNPDKPYFVDDVQFYPTIDPNECYLTANQDEYFTSLMGDPDFIDLDTSIYFARGHMAPNADFLTDMEADASYHYLNAVPQWQVYNGGNWMYLESDVRDLAESHRSNLHIFTGPWQNLVLNDVNNNPTTIYICNSQE
;
A
#
# COMPACT_ATOMS: atom_id res chain seq x y z
N MET A 1 0.41 -80.75 -9.55
CA MET A 1 0.23 -79.28 -9.67
C MET A 1 0.99 -78.65 -8.52
N GLN A 2 2.22 -78.18 -8.76
CA GLN A 2 3.06 -77.53 -7.74
C GLN A 2 2.81 -76.03 -7.81
N THR A 3 2.28 -75.45 -6.73
CA THR A 3 2.14 -74.01 -6.57
C THR A 3 3.37 -73.46 -5.85
N PHE A 4 4.21 -72.73 -6.57
CA PHE A 4 5.28 -71.92 -5.99
C PHE A 4 4.66 -70.63 -5.42
N SER A 5 4.86 -70.39 -4.12
CA SER A 5 4.55 -69.12 -3.49
C SER A 5 5.82 -68.26 -3.52
N LEU A 6 5.76 -67.15 -4.25
CA LEU A 6 6.84 -66.16 -4.32
C LEU A 6 6.54 -65.07 -3.28
N THR A 7 7.22 -65.11 -2.14
CA THR A 7 7.10 -64.08 -1.11
C THR A 7 8.00 -62.91 -1.50
N LEU A 8 7.40 -61.81 -1.96
CA LEU A 8 8.10 -60.56 -2.25
C LEU A 8 8.40 -59.84 -0.91
N GLN A 9 9.65 -59.88 -0.46
CA GLN A 9 10.11 -59.04 0.66
C GLN A 9 10.38 -57.63 0.15
N LEU A 10 9.49 -56.70 0.48
CA LEU A 10 9.68 -55.28 0.26
C LEU A 10 10.58 -54.73 1.38
N VAL A 11 11.86 -54.48 1.08
CA VAL A 11 12.77 -53.78 2.00
C VAL A 11 12.57 -52.28 1.79
N ILE A 12 11.82 -51.63 2.68
CA ILE A 12 11.71 -50.17 2.72
C ILE A 12 12.96 -49.66 3.44
N ALA A 13 13.98 -49.25 2.68
CA ALA A 13 15.09 -48.47 3.21
C ALA A 13 14.62 -47.01 3.35
N ALA A 14 14.19 -46.63 4.56
CA ALA A 14 14.01 -45.22 4.89
C ALA A 14 15.39 -44.56 4.95
N VAL A 15 15.78 -43.90 3.85
CA VAL A 15 16.92 -42.99 3.86
C VAL A 15 16.47 -41.77 4.65
N PHE A 16 16.81 -41.73 5.94
CA PHE A 16 16.81 -40.47 6.68
C PHE A 16 17.87 -39.59 6.05
N SER A 17 17.46 -38.73 5.12
CA SER A 17 18.24 -37.55 4.77
C SER A 17 18.46 -36.80 6.08
N SER A 18 19.73 -36.54 6.39
CA SER A 18 20.14 -35.66 7.47
C SER A 18 19.22 -34.44 7.55
N LEU A 19 18.65 -34.19 8.73
CA LEU A 19 17.97 -32.94 9.06
C LEU A 19 18.84 -31.80 8.55
N ILE A 20 18.32 -31.03 7.59
CA ILE A 20 18.93 -29.77 7.17
C ILE A 20 18.93 -28.90 8.42
N SER A 21 20.11 -28.64 9.00
CA SER A 21 20.27 -27.81 10.20
C SER A 21 20.31 -26.34 9.82
N GLY A 22 19.30 -25.88 9.08
CA GLY A 22 19.12 -24.47 8.76
C GLY A 22 18.30 -23.80 9.86
N GLU A 23 18.75 -22.65 10.32
CA GLU A 23 17.99 -21.80 11.23
C GLU A 23 17.31 -20.69 10.41
N ASP A 24 15.99 -20.55 10.53
CA ASP A 24 15.25 -19.44 9.92
C ASP A 24 15.71 -18.10 10.53
N CYS A 25 15.55 -17.02 9.77
CA CYS A 25 15.65 -15.68 10.33
C CYS A 25 14.30 -15.28 10.92
N VAL A 26 14.31 -14.79 12.15
CA VAL A 26 13.14 -14.44 12.94
C VAL A 26 13.39 -13.11 13.61
N TRP A 27 12.55 -12.12 13.32
CA TRP A 27 12.65 -10.79 13.92
C TRP A 27 11.35 -10.40 14.59
N ASN A 28 11.45 -9.85 15.79
CA ASN A 28 10.35 -9.18 16.45
C ASN A 28 10.29 -7.73 15.94
N LYS A 29 9.19 -7.37 15.25
CA LYS A 29 9.00 -6.06 14.61
C LYS A 29 9.02 -4.90 15.61
N ASP A 30 8.67 -5.14 16.87
CA ASP A 30 8.64 -4.12 17.92
C ASP A 30 10.02 -3.88 18.57
N ASN A 31 10.89 -4.91 18.58
CA ASN A 31 12.14 -4.88 19.34
C ASN A 31 13.41 -4.83 18.47
N ASP A 32 13.38 -5.44 17.28
CA ASP A 32 14.58 -5.66 16.47
C ASP A 32 14.72 -4.65 15.31
N TYR A 33 13.64 -3.91 15.00
CA TYR A 33 13.62 -2.96 13.88
C TYR A 33 14.14 -1.57 14.31
N PRO A 34 14.83 -0.86 13.40
CA PRO A 34 15.32 0.50 13.67
C PRO A 34 14.17 1.52 13.55
N GLY A 35 14.40 2.74 14.06
CA GLY A 35 13.39 3.81 14.02
C GLY A 35 12.97 4.24 12.62
N TYR A 36 13.86 4.13 11.63
CA TYR A 36 13.52 4.26 10.21
C TYR A 36 13.82 2.93 9.51
N PRO A 37 12.85 2.01 9.47
CA PRO A 37 13.05 0.69 8.88
C PRO A 37 13.22 0.78 7.36
N PRO A 38 14.13 -0.03 6.77
CA PRO A 38 14.19 -0.18 5.32
C PRO A 38 13.01 -0.99 4.79
N LEU A 39 12.76 -0.91 3.48
CA LEU A 39 12.00 -1.94 2.77
C LEU A 39 12.82 -3.22 2.77
N LEU A 40 12.26 -4.29 3.32
CA LEU A 40 12.80 -5.64 3.22
C LEU A 40 11.97 -6.40 2.20
N ILE A 41 12.53 -6.71 1.04
CA ILE A 41 11.80 -7.34 -0.07
C ILE A 41 12.39 -8.72 -0.33
N ASN A 42 11.55 -9.76 -0.33
CA ASN A 42 11.98 -11.06 -0.81
C ASN A 42 12.29 -10.96 -2.31
N LYS A 43 13.54 -11.26 -2.69
CA LYS A 43 14.02 -11.06 -4.06
C LYS A 43 13.28 -11.91 -5.09
N ASP A 44 12.91 -13.13 -4.73
CA ASP A 44 12.30 -14.09 -5.66
C ASP A 44 10.82 -13.78 -5.91
N THR A 45 10.09 -13.40 -4.86
CA THR A 45 8.65 -13.08 -4.98
C THR A 45 8.38 -11.62 -5.27
N TRP A 46 9.36 -10.74 -5.04
CA TRP A 46 9.24 -9.28 -5.09
C TRP A 46 8.11 -8.74 -4.20
N ILE A 47 7.95 -9.32 -3.00
CA ILE A 47 6.94 -8.92 -2.00
C ILE A 47 7.70 -8.49 -0.74
N SER A 48 7.29 -7.37 -0.12
CA SER A 48 7.85 -6.94 1.16
C SER A 48 7.58 -7.97 2.25
N LEU A 49 8.56 -8.21 3.11
CA LEU A 49 8.45 -9.08 4.26
C LEU A 49 7.46 -8.45 5.26
N LYS A 50 6.53 -9.26 5.74
CA LYS A 50 5.42 -8.79 6.58
C LYS A 50 5.41 -9.55 7.89
N ALA A 51 5.04 -8.85 8.96
CA ALA A 51 4.89 -9.47 10.26
C ALA A 51 3.57 -10.26 10.34
N VAL A 52 3.56 -11.31 11.15
CA VAL A 52 2.37 -12.03 11.58
C VAL A 52 2.29 -11.98 13.10
N LYS A 53 1.08 -12.13 13.65
CA LYS A 53 0.89 -12.19 15.10
C LYS A 53 1.18 -13.61 15.61
N GLU A 54 2.26 -13.77 16.39
CA GLU A 54 2.64 -15.03 17.04
C GLU A 54 2.75 -14.80 18.56
N ASN A 55 1.88 -15.42 19.36
CA ASN A 55 1.87 -15.28 20.83
C ASN A 55 1.90 -13.83 21.33
N ASP A 56 1.05 -12.98 20.74
CA ASP A 56 0.97 -11.53 20.99
C ASP A 56 2.18 -10.70 20.52
N GLU A 57 3.20 -11.31 19.92
CA GLU A 57 4.32 -10.62 19.30
C GLU A 57 4.13 -10.47 17.78
N ARG A 58 4.67 -9.39 17.21
CA ARG A 58 4.69 -9.18 15.75
C ARG A 58 5.99 -9.74 15.19
N VAL A 59 5.91 -10.87 14.50
CA VAL A 59 7.08 -11.64 14.07
C VAL A 59 7.19 -11.67 12.56
N VAL A 60 8.38 -11.34 12.04
CA VAL A 60 8.75 -11.54 10.64
C VAL A 60 9.67 -12.75 10.55
N ARG A 61 9.32 -13.74 9.72
CA ARG A 61 10.08 -14.98 9.55
C ARG A 61 10.40 -15.23 8.09
N ILE A 62 11.64 -15.57 7.78
CA ILE A 62 12.05 -16.05 6.47
C ILE A 62 12.95 -17.28 6.60
N ALA A 63 12.87 -18.18 5.63
CA ALA A 63 13.70 -19.38 5.61
C ALA A 63 15.19 -19.03 5.45
N GLU A 64 16.07 -19.87 6.01
CA GLU A 64 17.51 -19.78 5.77
C GLU A 64 17.83 -19.65 4.27
N ASN A 65 18.85 -18.86 3.93
CA ASN A 65 19.28 -18.57 2.56
C ASN A 65 18.26 -17.80 1.69
N THR A 66 17.09 -17.41 2.22
CA THR A 66 16.19 -16.48 1.52
C THR A 66 16.94 -15.18 1.23
N VAL A 67 16.96 -14.77 -0.04
CA VAL A 67 17.61 -13.54 -0.47
C VAL A 67 16.66 -12.36 -0.28
N VAL A 68 17.15 -11.34 0.41
CA VAL A 68 16.40 -10.12 0.75
C VAL A 68 17.11 -8.92 0.13
N VAL A 69 16.33 -8.12 -0.58
CA VAL A 69 16.73 -6.77 -0.98
C VAL A 69 16.35 -5.83 0.15
N VAL A 70 17.36 -5.14 0.68
CA VAL A 70 17.20 -4.12 1.74
C VAL A 70 17.33 -2.77 1.08
N ALA A 71 16.25 -1.99 1.09
CA ALA A 71 16.17 -0.73 0.34
C ALA A 71 15.71 0.45 1.20
N CYS A 72 16.48 1.53 1.16
CA CYS A 72 16.19 2.80 1.79
C CYS A 72 15.81 3.85 0.72
N SER A 73 14.73 3.62 -0.03
CA SER A 73 14.35 4.44 -1.19
C SER A 73 14.41 5.95 -0.91
N GLY A 74 15.17 6.70 -1.73
CA GLY A 74 15.33 8.15 -1.60
C GLY A 74 16.13 8.63 -0.38
N THR A 75 16.82 7.71 0.31
CA THR A 75 17.75 7.95 1.43
C THR A 75 18.84 6.86 1.44
N LEU A 76 19.56 6.67 2.55
CA LEU A 76 20.66 5.70 2.64
C LEU A 76 20.53 4.82 3.89
N ILE A 77 20.92 3.55 3.76
CA ILE A 77 21.21 2.68 4.90
C ILE A 77 22.37 3.29 5.66
N GLN A 78 22.14 3.68 6.91
CA GLN A 78 23.06 4.54 7.65
C GLN A 78 24.45 3.89 7.85
N SER A 79 24.48 2.58 8.13
CA SER A 79 25.72 1.84 8.40
C SER A 79 26.55 1.57 7.14
N LEU A 80 25.90 1.43 5.99
CA LEU A 80 26.53 1.01 4.73
C LEU A 80 26.78 2.16 3.76
N GLN A 81 26.06 3.28 3.92
CA GLN A 81 26.08 4.42 2.98
C GLN A 81 25.67 4.02 1.55
N GLU A 82 24.77 3.04 1.45
CA GLU A 82 24.17 2.57 0.20
C GLU A 82 22.65 2.69 0.28
N GLU A 83 21.99 2.96 -0.85
CA GLU A 83 20.52 3.05 -0.92
C GLU A 83 19.89 1.65 -0.94
N VAL A 84 20.54 0.69 -1.60
CA VAL A 84 20.05 -0.68 -1.75
C VAL A 84 21.22 -1.64 -1.59
N VAL A 85 21.02 -2.66 -0.77
CA VAL A 85 21.93 -3.81 -0.66
C VAL A 85 21.16 -5.11 -0.78
N GLU A 86 21.86 -6.18 -1.13
CA GLU A 86 21.33 -7.53 -1.16
C GLU A 86 22.04 -8.36 -0.09
N GLY A 87 21.26 -9.11 0.67
CA GLY A 87 21.77 -10.09 1.62
C GLY A 87 20.92 -11.36 1.61
N PHE A 88 21.34 -12.35 2.38
CA PHE A 88 20.54 -13.55 2.59
C PHE A 88 20.44 -13.87 4.08
N CYS A 89 19.38 -14.60 4.44
CA CYS A 89 19.21 -15.07 5.80
C CYS A 89 20.33 -16.04 6.20
N GLU A 90 21.16 -15.66 7.19
CA GLU A 90 22.21 -16.49 7.79
C GLU A 90 21.70 -17.29 9.01
N GLY A 91 20.48 -17.01 9.45
CA GLY A 91 19.81 -17.63 10.59
C GLY A 91 19.75 -16.75 11.84
N GLY A 92 18.82 -17.06 12.74
CA GLY A 92 18.60 -16.30 13.95
C GLY A 92 18.03 -14.92 13.64
N GLN A 93 18.81 -13.86 13.86
CA GLN A 93 18.39 -12.47 13.56
C GLN A 93 19.26 -11.81 12.48
N ASN A 94 20.11 -12.57 11.79
CA ASN A 94 21.17 -12.00 10.96
C ASN A 94 20.93 -12.16 9.46
N LEU A 95 21.20 -11.09 8.72
CA LEU A 95 21.41 -11.10 7.29
C LEU A 95 22.90 -11.05 6.99
N ASN A 96 23.38 -11.93 6.11
CA ASN A 96 24.71 -11.82 5.55
C ASN A 96 24.68 -10.91 4.32
N ILE A 97 25.38 -9.78 4.37
CA ILE A 97 25.51 -8.80 3.29
C ILE A 97 27.00 -8.66 2.97
N GLY A 98 27.40 -9.05 1.76
CA GLY A 98 28.79 -8.96 1.31
C GLY A 98 29.79 -9.75 2.17
N GLY A 99 29.36 -10.84 2.84
CA GLY A 99 30.20 -11.66 3.72
C GLY A 99 30.28 -11.17 5.17
N SER A 100 29.56 -10.11 5.52
CA SER A 100 29.45 -9.59 6.89
C SER A 100 28.03 -9.79 7.44
N SER A 101 27.91 -10.08 8.73
CA SER A 101 26.63 -10.31 9.41
C SER A 101 26.07 -8.98 9.95
N TYR A 102 24.79 -8.72 9.68
CA TYR A 102 24.05 -7.55 10.16
C TYR A 102 22.71 -7.96 10.76
N THR A 103 22.32 -7.33 11.87
CA THR A 103 20.94 -7.38 12.35
C THR A 103 20.08 -6.37 11.58
N ILE A 104 18.75 -6.47 11.64
CA ILE A 104 17.86 -5.46 11.04
C ILE A 104 18.06 -4.08 11.67
N SER A 105 18.38 -4.02 12.97
CA SER A 105 18.69 -2.78 13.67
C SER A 105 19.92 -2.05 13.10
N ASP A 106 20.90 -2.79 12.57
CA ASP A 106 22.09 -2.22 11.93
C ASP A 106 21.79 -1.62 10.54
N LEU A 107 20.65 -2.00 9.93
CA LEU A 107 20.29 -1.68 8.54
C LEU A 107 19.27 -0.54 8.44
N GLY A 108 19.12 0.27 9.49
CA GLY A 108 18.23 1.42 9.51
C GLY A 108 18.57 2.46 8.45
N CYS A 109 17.52 3.07 7.89
CA CYS A 109 17.64 4.19 6.98
C CYS A 109 17.98 5.49 7.73
N SER A 110 18.60 6.43 7.03
CA SER A 110 18.97 7.73 7.58
C SER A 110 17.76 8.64 7.83
N SER A 111 16.65 8.36 7.15
CA SER A 111 15.35 9.02 7.29
C SER A 111 14.24 8.05 6.87
N VAL A 112 12.98 8.46 7.03
CA VAL A 112 11.83 7.77 6.41
C VAL A 112 12.10 7.58 4.91
N VAL A 113 11.77 6.39 4.40
CA VAL A 113 11.89 6.06 2.98
C VAL A 113 10.88 6.85 2.17
N LYS A 114 11.24 7.23 0.95
CA LYS A 114 10.40 8.06 0.09
C LYS A 114 9.64 7.19 -0.89
N ASN A 115 8.31 7.26 -0.83
CA ASN A 115 7.48 6.77 -1.92
C ASN A 115 7.54 7.73 -3.13
N SER A 116 7.17 7.22 -4.30
CA SER A 116 7.06 7.98 -5.54
C SER A 116 6.05 7.32 -6.48
N ILE A 117 5.86 7.96 -7.62
CA ILE A 117 4.99 7.51 -8.70
C ILE A 117 5.81 7.06 -9.91
N SER A 118 5.38 5.98 -10.54
CA SER A 118 5.95 5.42 -11.76
C SER A 118 4.84 5.21 -12.78
N PRO A 119 4.60 6.18 -13.69
CA PRO A 119 3.66 6.02 -14.78
C PRO A 119 4.10 4.86 -15.69
N THR A 120 3.15 4.01 -16.07
CA THR A 120 3.41 2.95 -17.05
C THR A 120 2.93 3.37 -18.44
N LEU A 121 3.22 2.55 -19.46
CA LEU A 121 2.63 2.69 -20.80
C LEU A 121 1.40 1.79 -20.99
N ASN A 122 0.89 1.18 -19.91
CA ASN A 122 -0.20 0.22 -19.99
C ASN A 122 -1.54 0.96 -19.91
N PRO A 123 -2.40 0.84 -20.94
CA PRO A 123 -3.75 1.37 -20.88
C PRO A 123 -4.58 0.61 -19.83
N CYS A 124 -5.62 1.26 -19.32
CA CYS A 124 -6.57 0.68 -18.37
C CYS A 124 -7.95 1.33 -18.50
N GLY A 125 -8.93 0.76 -17.80
CA GLY A 125 -10.31 1.24 -17.84
C GLY A 125 -11.05 0.81 -19.11
N ALA A 126 -12.29 1.27 -19.26
CA ALA A 126 -13.07 1.02 -20.47
C ALA A 126 -12.42 1.74 -21.67
N ASP A 127 -12.41 1.08 -22.83
CA ASP A 127 -11.90 1.61 -24.09
C ASP A 127 -10.45 2.15 -24.03
N ASP A 128 -9.63 1.62 -23.11
CA ASP A 128 -8.22 2.00 -22.94
C ASP A 128 -8.02 3.51 -22.67
N GLN A 129 -9.00 4.17 -22.05
CA GLN A 129 -8.98 5.61 -21.81
C GLN A 129 -8.02 6.02 -20.69
N GLY A 130 -7.79 5.17 -19.70
CA GLY A 130 -6.89 5.42 -18.59
C GLY A 130 -5.46 4.95 -18.86
N VAL A 131 -4.53 5.44 -18.05
CA VAL A 131 -3.14 4.96 -17.98
C VAL A 131 -2.88 4.41 -16.59
N THR A 132 -2.32 3.20 -16.52
CA THR A 132 -1.91 2.61 -15.24
C THR A 132 -0.71 3.37 -14.69
N THR A 133 -0.84 3.94 -13.50
CA THR A 133 0.21 4.62 -12.76
C THR A 133 0.45 3.89 -11.45
N LEU A 134 1.70 3.52 -11.17
CA LEU A 134 2.07 2.82 -9.95
C LEU A 134 2.47 3.83 -8.88
N ILE A 135 1.99 3.66 -7.66
CA ILE A 135 2.49 4.33 -6.46
C ILE A 135 3.25 3.30 -5.63
N GLY A 136 4.40 3.68 -5.07
CA GLY A 136 5.26 2.76 -4.35
C GLY A 136 6.69 3.28 -4.21
N PHE A 137 7.70 2.43 -4.38
CA PHE A 137 9.09 2.78 -4.07
C PHE A 137 10.03 2.49 -5.24
N ASN A 138 10.93 3.46 -5.49
CA ASN A 138 12.04 3.26 -6.39
C ASN A 138 13.14 2.44 -5.69
N VAL A 139 13.54 1.32 -6.27
CA VAL A 139 14.60 0.46 -5.74
C VAL A 139 15.75 0.41 -6.76
N PRO A 140 16.77 1.28 -6.65
CA PRO A 140 17.87 1.32 -7.61
C PRO A 140 18.49 -0.05 -7.90
N GLY A 141 18.65 -0.36 -9.19
CA GLY A 141 19.15 -1.67 -9.64
C GLY A 141 18.08 -2.76 -9.78
N TYR A 142 16.84 -2.48 -9.38
CA TYR A 142 15.70 -3.40 -9.46
C TYR A 142 14.48 -2.74 -10.12
N SER A 143 13.42 -3.52 -10.28
CA SER A 143 12.12 -3.01 -10.69
C SER A 143 11.51 -2.10 -9.61
N PHE A 144 10.64 -1.19 -10.02
CA PHE A 144 9.81 -0.42 -9.08
C PHE A 144 9.02 -1.39 -8.18
N TYR A 145 8.89 -1.08 -6.89
CA TYR A 145 8.08 -1.86 -5.96
C TYR A 145 6.71 -1.16 -5.77
N PRO A 146 5.64 -1.65 -6.42
CA PRO A 146 4.32 -1.02 -6.31
C PRO A 146 3.60 -1.39 -5.01
N THR A 147 2.93 -0.42 -4.41
CA THR A 147 1.96 -0.63 -3.32
C THR A 147 0.52 -0.45 -3.79
N ILE A 148 0.29 0.49 -4.71
CA ILE A 148 -1.04 0.79 -5.30
C ILE A 148 -0.88 0.93 -6.81
N ASN A 149 -1.79 0.31 -7.56
CA ASN A 149 -1.94 0.58 -8.99
C ASN A 149 -3.14 1.50 -9.17
N VAL A 150 -2.95 2.64 -9.81
CA VAL A 150 -4.04 3.58 -10.12
C VAL A 150 -4.30 3.55 -11.62
N CYS A 151 -5.55 3.33 -12.02
CA CYS A 151 -5.99 3.63 -13.36
C CYS A 151 -6.44 5.08 -13.42
N PHE A 152 -5.65 5.94 -14.06
CA PHE A 152 -5.90 7.38 -14.10
C PHE A 152 -6.29 7.83 -15.51
N TYR A 153 -7.42 8.53 -15.62
CA TYR A 153 -7.84 9.14 -16.87
C TYR A 153 -7.35 10.58 -16.96
N THR A 154 -6.35 10.81 -17.79
CA THR A 154 -5.67 12.10 -17.88
C THR A 154 -6.52 13.21 -18.48
N ASP A 155 -7.44 12.90 -19.41
CA ASP A 155 -8.25 13.93 -20.08
C ASP A 155 -9.23 14.63 -19.13
N THR A 156 -9.69 13.91 -18.10
CA THR A 156 -10.64 14.42 -17.10
C THR A 156 -10.03 14.48 -15.70
N GLU A 157 -8.71 14.27 -15.58
CA GLU A 157 -7.96 14.25 -14.31
C GLU A 157 -8.64 13.39 -13.22
N THR A 158 -9.07 12.19 -13.60
CA THR A 158 -9.93 11.33 -12.77
C THR A 158 -9.27 10.00 -12.45
N ASN A 159 -9.21 9.64 -11.17
CA ASN A 159 -8.97 8.25 -10.76
C ASN A 159 -10.19 7.40 -11.14
N MET A 160 -10.01 6.45 -12.07
CA MET A 160 -11.05 5.49 -12.46
C MET A 160 -11.16 4.33 -11.46
N TYR A 161 -10.02 3.82 -11.01
CA TYR A 161 -9.94 2.93 -9.85
C TYR A 161 -8.51 2.88 -9.29
N SER A 162 -8.40 2.61 -8.00
CA SER A 162 -7.18 2.11 -7.36
C SER A 162 -7.31 0.61 -7.10
N GLU A 163 -6.20 -0.09 -7.26
CA GLU A 163 -6.04 -1.52 -6.97
C GLU A 163 -4.91 -1.71 -5.95
N HIS A 164 -5.16 -2.52 -4.93
CA HIS A 164 -4.19 -2.93 -3.92
C HIS A 164 -4.54 -4.30 -3.31
N VAL A 165 -3.70 -4.78 -2.40
CA VAL A 165 -3.91 -6.06 -1.71
C VAL A 165 -3.99 -5.83 -0.21
N VAL A 166 -5.06 -6.35 0.40
CA VAL A 166 -5.16 -6.51 1.86
C VAL A 166 -4.65 -7.90 2.21
N TYR A 167 -3.58 -7.98 3.00
CA TYR A 167 -2.92 -9.24 3.35
C TYR A 167 -3.51 -9.82 4.65
N GLY A 168 -4.52 -10.68 4.52
CA GLY A 168 -5.32 -11.16 5.64
C GLY A 168 -4.53 -11.77 6.80
N GLU A 169 -3.51 -12.59 6.53
CA GLU A 169 -2.69 -13.20 7.59
C GLU A 169 -1.89 -12.17 8.42
N ASN A 170 -1.70 -10.97 7.88
CA ASN A 170 -0.80 -9.96 8.44
C ASN A 170 -1.55 -8.77 9.08
N VAL A 171 -2.87 -8.62 8.88
CA VAL A 171 -3.65 -7.45 9.32
C VAL A 171 -3.44 -7.12 10.81
N ASP A 172 -3.56 -8.12 11.70
CA ASP A 172 -3.40 -7.97 13.15
C ASP A 172 -1.95 -7.64 13.60
N ALA A 173 -0.99 -7.68 12.66
CA ALA A 173 0.41 -7.34 12.89
C ALA A 173 0.85 -6.03 12.21
N GLY A 174 -0.08 -5.24 11.64
CA GLY A 174 0.23 -3.94 11.05
C GLY A 174 0.75 -2.91 12.05
N ASP A 175 1.43 -1.86 11.56
CA ASP A 175 1.95 -0.74 12.36
C ASP A 175 0.85 0.27 12.77
N GLY A 176 -0.27 0.30 12.04
CA GLY A 176 -1.42 1.17 12.31
C GLY A 176 -1.28 2.63 11.85
N ASN A 177 -0.09 3.05 11.38
CA ASN A 177 0.27 4.38 10.89
C ASN A 177 -0.30 5.55 11.70
N PRO A 178 0.26 5.83 12.89
CA PRO A 178 -0.20 6.94 13.74
C PRO A 178 0.16 8.33 13.17
N ASP A 179 1.26 8.45 12.41
CA ASP A 179 1.84 9.71 11.96
C ASP A 179 1.56 9.97 10.47
N LYS A 180 0.29 10.27 10.16
CA LYS A 180 -0.21 10.47 8.79
C LYS A 180 0.45 11.67 8.08
N PRO A 181 1.02 11.50 6.87
CA PRO A 181 1.62 12.59 6.11
C PRO A 181 0.56 13.49 5.46
N TYR A 182 1.02 14.62 4.91
CA TYR A 182 0.21 15.42 4.00
C TYR A 182 0.10 14.73 2.64
N PHE A 183 -0.96 15.07 1.89
CA PHE A 183 -1.08 14.59 0.52
C PHE A 183 0.03 15.14 -0.37
N VAL A 184 0.56 14.30 -1.25
CA VAL A 184 1.62 14.65 -2.20
C VAL A 184 1.01 15.25 -3.47
N ASP A 185 1.55 16.39 -3.89
CA ASP A 185 1.16 17.06 -5.12
C ASP A 185 1.67 16.31 -6.35
N ASP A 186 0.77 15.58 -6.99
CA ASP A 186 1.02 14.88 -8.25
C ASP A 186 0.83 15.82 -9.45
N VAL A 187 1.45 17.01 -9.42
CA VAL A 187 1.18 18.14 -10.34
C VAL A 187 1.20 17.77 -11.83
N GLN A 188 1.98 16.76 -12.22
CA GLN A 188 2.05 16.28 -13.60
C GLN A 188 0.76 15.62 -14.10
N PHE A 189 -0.13 15.20 -13.19
CA PHE A 189 -1.42 14.57 -13.47
C PHE A 189 -2.62 15.52 -13.32
N TYR A 190 -2.40 16.68 -12.71
CA TYR A 190 -3.41 17.71 -12.50
C TYR A 190 -2.98 19.03 -13.15
N PRO A 191 -2.84 19.09 -14.49
CA PRO A 191 -2.41 20.31 -15.17
C PRO A 191 -3.47 21.43 -15.14
N THR A 192 -4.74 21.12 -14.92
CA THR A 192 -5.83 22.10 -14.94
C THR A 192 -6.34 22.48 -13.56
N ILE A 193 -5.99 21.78 -12.48
CA ILE A 193 -6.37 22.14 -11.11
C ILE A 193 -5.19 22.05 -10.16
N ASP A 194 -5.30 22.72 -9.01
CA ASP A 194 -4.47 22.44 -7.85
C ASP A 194 -5.33 21.68 -6.83
N PRO A 195 -5.14 20.36 -6.64
CA PRO A 195 -5.92 19.59 -5.69
C PRO A 195 -5.83 20.13 -4.26
N ASN A 196 -4.67 20.63 -3.80
CA ASN A 196 -4.56 21.20 -2.44
C ASN A 196 -5.55 22.35 -2.27
N GLU A 197 -5.55 23.28 -3.22
CA GLU A 197 -6.45 24.43 -3.21
C GLU A 197 -7.92 24.00 -3.33
N CYS A 198 -8.24 23.05 -4.21
CA CYS A 198 -9.61 22.58 -4.39
C CYS A 198 -10.19 21.91 -3.13
N TYR A 199 -9.37 21.25 -2.32
CA TYR A 199 -9.80 20.63 -1.07
C TYR A 199 -9.85 21.60 0.13
N LEU A 200 -9.36 22.85 0.01
CA LEU A 200 -9.53 23.83 1.08
C LEU A 200 -11.01 24.16 1.27
N THR A 201 -11.51 24.03 2.49
CA THR A 201 -12.93 24.23 2.79
C THR A 201 -13.41 25.65 2.48
N ALA A 202 -12.54 26.66 2.63
CA ALA A 202 -12.84 28.04 2.23
C ALA A 202 -13.05 28.18 0.72
N ASN A 203 -12.23 27.50 -0.09
CA ASN A 203 -12.37 27.52 -1.56
C ASN A 203 -13.61 26.73 -1.99
N GLN A 204 -13.93 25.62 -1.30
CA GLN A 204 -15.18 24.89 -1.52
C GLN A 204 -16.40 25.75 -1.19
N ASP A 205 -16.41 26.44 -0.05
CA ASP A 205 -17.50 27.33 0.36
C ASP A 205 -17.77 28.42 -0.69
N GLU A 206 -16.74 29.12 -1.14
CA GLU A 206 -16.85 30.12 -2.20
C GLU A 206 -17.37 29.53 -3.52
N TYR A 207 -16.78 28.41 -3.94
CA TYR A 207 -17.13 27.74 -5.20
C TYR A 207 -18.59 27.25 -5.20
N PHE A 208 -19.00 26.53 -4.15
CA PHE A 208 -20.33 25.94 -4.07
C PHE A 208 -21.43 26.97 -3.77
N THR A 209 -21.13 28.04 -3.03
CA THR A 209 -22.05 29.18 -2.91
C THR A 209 -22.40 29.74 -4.28
N SER A 210 -21.40 29.89 -5.15
CA SER A 210 -21.59 30.38 -6.51
C SER A 210 -22.31 29.36 -7.41
N LEU A 211 -21.89 28.09 -7.34
CA LEU A 211 -22.41 27.01 -8.19
C LEU A 211 -23.87 26.66 -7.87
N MET A 212 -24.19 26.54 -6.58
CA MET A 212 -25.50 26.07 -6.10
C MET A 212 -26.46 27.23 -5.83
N GLY A 213 -25.95 28.45 -5.66
CA GLY A 213 -26.73 29.60 -5.21
C GLY A 213 -27.14 29.50 -3.73
N ASP A 214 -26.54 28.58 -2.98
CA ASP A 214 -26.81 28.30 -1.58
C ASP A 214 -25.53 28.49 -0.74
N PRO A 215 -25.44 29.54 0.09
CA PRO A 215 -24.27 29.77 0.93
C PRO A 215 -24.11 28.75 2.06
N ASP A 216 -25.13 27.94 2.34
CA ASP A 216 -25.08 26.92 3.40
C ASP A 216 -24.84 25.50 2.82
N PHE A 217 -24.49 25.39 1.53
CA PHE A 217 -24.22 24.09 0.89
C PHE A 217 -23.02 23.36 1.50
N ILE A 218 -21.97 24.12 1.85
CA ILE A 218 -20.84 23.63 2.64
C ILE A 218 -21.12 24.00 4.10
N ASP A 219 -21.20 23.00 4.95
CA ASP A 219 -21.45 23.17 6.39
C ASP A 219 -20.38 22.45 7.19
N LEU A 220 -19.45 23.23 7.74
CA LEU A 220 -18.34 22.70 8.53
C LEU A 220 -18.79 22.19 9.90
N ASP A 221 -19.86 22.74 10.47
CA ASP A 221 -20.38 22.33 11.79
C ASP A 221 -20.98 20.92 11.72
N THR A 222 -21.55 20.55 10.57
CA THR A 222 -22.09 19.20 10.33
C THR A 222 -21.21 18.32 9.45
N SER A 223 -19.97 18.75 9.16
CA SER A 223 -19.00 18.02 8.32
C SER A 223 -19.49 17.75 6.89
N ILE A 224 -20.31 18.63 6.35
CA ILE A 224 -20.74 18.63 4.95
C ILE A 224 -19.73 19.45 4.13
N TYR A 225 -18.68 18.77 3.71
CA TYR A 225 -17.68 19.27 2.76
C TYR A 225 -17.02 18.07 2.07
N PHE A 226 -16.31 18.30 0.96
CA PHE A 226 -15.56 17.25 0.29
C PHE A 226 -14.19 17.07 0.93
N ALA A 227 -13.93 15.86 1.41
CA ALA A 227 -12.64 15.41 1.88
C ALA A 227 -11.92 14.58 0.82
N ARG A 228 -10.60 14.44 1.03
CA ARG A 228 -9.72 13.55 0.25
C ARG A 228 -10.02 12.11 0.61
N GLY A 229 -11.03 11.54 -0.05
CA GLY A 229 -11.44 10.15 0.18
C GLY A 229 -10.45 9.21 -0.50
N HIS A 230 -9.72 8.42 0.29
CA HIS A 230 -8.78 7.44 -0.23
C HIS A 230 -9.53 6.34 -1.00
N MET A 231 -8.92 5.87 -2.08
CA MET A 231 -9.41 4.74 -2.87
C MET A 231 -8.75 3.42 -2.43
N ALA A 232 -7.43 3.45 -2.21
CA ALA A 232 -6.74 2.48 -1.37
C ALA A 232 -6.44 3.14 -0.01
N PRO A 233 -7.16 2.80 1.08
CA PRO A 233 -7.01 3.49 2.35
C PRO A 233 -5.72 3.12 3.07
N ASN A 234 -5.15 4.09 3.80
CA ASN A 234 -3.87 3.91 4.49
C ASN A 234 -3.86 2.73 5.48
N ALA A 235 -5.02 2.44 6.09
CA ALA A 235 -5.19 1.36 7.06
C ALA A 235 -5.13 -0.05 6.45
N ASP A 236 -5.16 -0.18 5.13
CA ASP A 236 -5.02 -1.48 4.45
C ASP A 236 -3.56 -1.92 4.30
N PHE A 237 -2.61 -1.02 4.58
CA PHE A 237 -1.18 -1.28 4.49
C PHE A 237 -0.59 -1.60 5.87
N LEU A 238 0.43 -2.46 5.87
CA LEU A 238 0.94 -3.07 7.10
C LEU A 238 2.08 -2.30 7.73
N THR A 239 2.81 -1.53 6.93
CA THR A 239 3.94 -0.72 7.38
C THR A 239 3.63 0.75 7.22
N ASP A 240 4.17 1.60 8.09
CA ASP A 240 3.96 3.05 8.02
C ASP A 240 4.37 3.61 6.65
N MET A 241 5.48 3.13 6.09
CA MET A 241 5.93 3.56 4.76
C MET A 241 4.95 3.19 3.63
N GLU A 242 4.37 1.99 3.65
CA GLU A 242 3.39 1.55 2.65
C GLU A 242 2.07 2.32 2.83
N ALA A 243 1.68 2.60 4.07
CA ALA A 243 0.53 3.43 4.39
C ALA A 243 0.73 4.89 3.96
N ASP A 244 1.92 5.45 4.10
CA ASP A 244 2.27 6.79 3.63
C ASP A 244 2.16 6.91 2.10
N ALA A 245 2.42 5.82 1.38
CA ALA A 245 2.24 5.76 -0.06
C ALA A 245 0.77 5.92 -0.49
N SER A 246 -0.21 5.80 0.40
CA SER A 246 -1.61 6.03 0.04
C SER A 246 -1.97 7.51 -0.12
N TYR A 247 -1.13 8.44 0.34
CA TYR A 247 -1.40 9.89 0.40
C TYR A 247 -1.06 10.62 -0.90
N HIS A 248 -1.14 9.96 -2.05
CA HIS A 248 -1.07 10.62 -3.35
C HIS A 248 -2.46 11.10 -3.77
N TYR A 249 -2.56 12.28 -4.37
CA TYR A 249 -3.83 12.76 -4.92
C TYR A 249 -4.38 11.84 -6.00
N LEU A 250 -3.50 11.16 -6.75
CA LEU A 250 -3.89 10.08 -7.65
C LEU A 250 -4.72 8.97 -6.99
N ASN A 251 -4.54 8.71 -5.70
CA ASN A 251 -5.27 7.70 -4.94
C ASN A 251 -6.48 8.28 -4.17
N ALA A 252 -6.93 9.49 -4.50
CA ALA A 252 -8.07 10.11 -3.83
C ALA A 252 -9.13 10.62 -4.81
N VAL A 253 -10.38 10.62 -4.33
CA VAL A 253 -11.52 11.26 -4.99
C VAL A 253 -12.29 12.12 -3.99
N PRO A 254 -13.03 13.16 -4.44
CA PRO A 254 -13.88 13.94 -3.57
C PRO A 254 -14.97 13.06 -2.94
N GLN A 255 -14.99 12.99 -1.61
CA GLN A 255 -16.03 12.30 -0.86
C GLN A 255 -16.61 13.25 0.20
N TRP A 256 -17.93 13.23 0.40
CA TRP A 256 -18.55 13.92 1.53
C TRP A 256 -17.90 13.46 2.83
N GLN A 257 -17.43 14.38 3.67
CA GLN A 257 -16.68 14.00 4.88
C GLN A 257 -17.51 13.13 5.82
N VAL A 258 -18.81 13.41 5.98
CA VAL A 258 -19.73 12.54 6.74
C VAL A 258 -19.81 11.11 6.23
N TYR A 259 -19.58 10.89 4.92
CA TYR A 259 -19.53 9.57 4.31
C TYR A 259 -18.15 8.93 4.46
N ASN A 260 -17.10 9.67 4.11
CA ASN A 260 -15.69 9.27 4.18
C ASN A 260 -15.31 8.82 5.60
N GLY A 261 -15.51 9.68 6.60
CA GLY A 261 -15.26 9.38 8.01
C GLY A 261 -16.38 8.58 8.71
N GLY A 262 -17.37 8.12 7.95
CA GLY A 262 -18.54 7.40 8.45
C GLY A 262 -18.66 6.04 7.78
N ASN A 263 -19.72 5.87 6.98
CA ASN A 263 -20.06 4.59 6.36
C ASN A 263 -18.91 4.00 5.52
N TRP A 264 -18.13 4.84 4.84
CA TRP A 264 -17.01 4.38 4.01
C TRP A 264 -15.90 3.77 4.86
N MET A 265 -15.46 4.47 5.92
CA MET A 265 -14.50 3.96 6.90
C MET A 265 -14.93 2.60 7.49
N TYR A 266 -16.22 2.42 7.80
CA TYR A 266 -16.72 1.13 8.31
C TYR A 266 -16.65 0.03 7.26
N LEU A 267 -16.99 0.32 5.99
CA LEU A 267 -16.84 -0.65 4.90
C LEU A 267 -15.39 -1.07 4.71
N GLU A 268 -14.45 -0.11 4.74
CA GLU A 268 -13.02 -0.41 4.67
C GLU A 268 -12.60 -1.32 5.84
N SER A 269 -13.11 -1.07 7.05
CA SER A 269 -12.87 -1.93 8.21
C SER A 269 -13.43 -3.34 8.02
N ASP A 270 -14.67 -3.47 7.56
CA ASP A 270 -15.31 -4.77 7.32
C ASP A 270 -14.55 -5.60 6.28
N VAL A 271 -13.93 -4.96 5.27
CA VAL A 271 -13.08 -5.63 4.27
C VAL A 271 -11.81 -6.17 4.92
N ARG A 272 -11.16 -5.41 5.80
CA ARG A 272 -9.98 -5.87 6.55
C ARG A 272 -10.33 -7.02 7.50
N ASP A 273 -11.43 -6.90 8.25
CA ASP A 273 -11.92 -7.95 9.14
C ASP A 273 -12.24 -9.25 8.37
N LEU A 274 -12.79 -9.13 7.16
CA LEU A 274 -13.03 -10.26 6.27
C LEU A 274 -11.70 -10.93 5.84
N ALA A 275 -10.71 -10.15 5.40
CA ALA A 275 -9.40 -10.67 5.02
C ALA A 275 -8.73 -11.40 6.18
N GLU A 276 -8.73 -10.78 7.37
CA GLU A 276 -8.13 -11.28 8.60
C GLU A 276 -8.79 -12.59 9.08
N SER A 277 -10.12 -12.58 9.21
CA SER A 277 -10.88 -13.75 9.70
C SER A 277 -10.70 -14.99 8.82
N HIS A 278 -10.48 -14.79 7.52
CA HIS A 278 -10.20 -15.85 6.56
C HIS A 278 -8.71 -16.12 6.33
N ARG A 279 -7.81 -15.32 6.93
CA ARG A 279 -6.36 -15.35 6.69
C ARG A 279 -6.01 -15.41 5.20
N SER A 280 -6.77 -14.67 4.40
CA SER A 280 -6.71 -14.73 2.95
C SER A 280 -6.45 -13.34 2.40
N ASN A 281 -5.61 -13.25 1.39
CA ASN A 281 -5.35 -11.99 0.72
C ASN A 281 -6.56 -11.60 -0.13
N LEU A 282 -7.00 -10.36 0.00
CA LEU A 282 -8.04 -9.79 -0.85
C LEU A 282 -7.41 -8.82 -1.84
N HIS A 283 -7.65 -9.04 -3.13
CA HIS A 283 -7.34 -8.08 -4.18
C HIS A 283 -8.50 -7.09 -4.28
N ILE A 284 -8.25 -5.84 -3.94
CA ILE A 284 -9.27 -4.81 -3.83
C ILE A 284 -9.19 -3.90 -5.05
N PHE A 285 -10.35 -3.57 -5.60
CA PHE A 285 -10.52 -2.55 -6.61
C PHE A 285 -11.56 -1.56 -6.09
N THR A 286 -11.18 -0.29 -6.01
CA THR A 286 -12.04 0.80 -5.55
C THR A 286 -12.07 1.87 -6.62
N GLY A 287 -13.26 2.29 -7.06
CA GLY A 287 -13.44 3.33 -8.09
C GLY A 287 -14.64 4.21 -7.80
N PRO A 288 -14.69 5.48 -8.27
CA PRO A 288 -15.89 6.29 -8.20
C PRO A 288 -16.93 5.79 -9.21
N TRP A 289 -18.18 6.23 -9.07
CA TRP A 289 -19.25 5.90 -10.01
C TRP A 289 -20.01 7.15 -10.45
N GLN A 290 -19.83 7.51 -11.73
CA GLN A 290 -20.45 8.69 -12.37
C GLN A 290 -20.14 10.01 -11.65
N ASN A 291 -20.63 11.11 -12.23
CA ASN A 291 -20.56 12.41 -11.59
C ASN A 291 -21.83 12.62 -10.76
N LEU A 292 -21.67 13.19 -9.57
CA LEU A 292 -22.79 13.60 -8.73
C LEU A 292 -23.57 14.73 -9.43
N VAL A 293 -24.90 14.60 -9.51
CA VAL A 293 -25.80 15.65 -10.03
C VAL A 293 -26.78 16.02 -8.93
N LEU A 294 -26.79 17.30 -8.56
CA LEU A 294 -27.69 17.88 -7.56
C LEU A 294 -28.47 19.03 -8.16
N ASN A 295 -29.61 19.39 -7.56
CA ASN A 295 -30.35 20.57 -7.99
C ASN A 295 -29.82 21.82 -7.28
N ASP A 296 -29.62 22.90 -8.03
CA ASP A 296 -29.35 24.24 -7.48
C ASP A 296 -30.60 24.82 -6.77
N VAL A 297 -30.48 26.01 -6.16
CA VAL A 297 -31.61 26.70 -5.50
C VAL A 297 -32.77 27.05 -6.44
N ASN A 298 -32.54 27.05 -7.76
CA ASN A 298 -33.55 27.28 -8.80
C ASN A 298 -34.11 25.97 -9.37
N ASN A 299 -33.75 24.83 -8.77
CA ASN A 299 -34.14 23.48 -9.19
C ASN A 299 -33.62 23.07 -10.59
N ASN A 300 -32.49 23.64 -11.02
CA ASN A 300 -31.76 23.20 -12.20
C ASN A 300 -30.79 22.05 -11.83
N PRO A 301 -30.71 20.98 -12.64
CA PRO A 301 -29.73 19.94 -12.42
C PRO A 301 -28.32 20.45 -12.73
N THR A 302 -27.41 20.29 -11.76
CA THR A 302 -26.03 20.77 -11.79
C THR A 302 -25.08 19.61 -11.48
N THR A 303 -24.14 19.36 -12.39
CA THR A 303 -23.06 18.39 -12.16
C THR A 303 -22.05 18.97 -11.18
N ILE A 304 -21.67 18.17 -10.19
CA ILE A 304 -20.76 18.55 -9.12
C ILE A 304 -19.33 18.13 -9.46
N TYR A 305 -18.43 19.10 -9.43
CA TYR A 305 -16.97 18.94 -9.39
C TYR A 305 -16.46 19.57 -8.11
N ILE A 306 -15.24 19.27 -7.68
CA ILE A 306 -14.70 19.84 -6.44
C ILE A 306 -14.29 21.31 -6.59
N CYS A 307 -13.93 21.73 -7.81
CA CYS A 307 -13.55 23.10 -8.16
C CYS A 307 -13.64 23.26 -9.69
N ASN A 308 -13.49 24.51 -10.16
CA ASN A 308 -13.28 24.78 -11.58
C ASN A 308 -11.84 24.48 -12.00
N SER A 309 -11.64 24.07 -13.25
CA SER A 309 -10.32 24.11 -13.89
C SER A 309 -9.78 25.54 -13.89
N GLN A 310 -8.53 25.72 -13.48
CA GLN A 310 -7.77 26.94 -13.73
C GLN A 310 -7.53 27.07 -15.24
N GLU A 311 -8.00 28.18 -15.83
CA GLU A 311 -7.73 28.56 -17.22
C GLU A 311 -6.28 29.03 -17.42
#